data_AF-A0A3P7IDX4-F1
#
_entry.id   AF-A0A3P7IDX4-F1
#
_cell.length_a   1.000
_cell.length_b   1.000
_cell.length_c   1.000
_cell.angle_alpha   90.00
_cell.angle_beta   90.00
_cell.angle_gamma   90.00
#
_symmetry.space_group_name_H-M   'P 1'
#
loop_
_entity.id
_entity.type
_entity.pdbx_description
1 polymer ?
#
loop_
_entity_poly.entity_id
_entity_poly.type
_entity_poly.pdbx_seq_one_letter_code
_entity_poly.pdbx_strand_id
1 'polypeptide(L)'
;MYATVLEKLDLHPGHAFLNIGSGTGWLSTAAGFLIGGFCGGSGVNHGVEIHENLIKFAEDRLAETILLPEVSAFNWAKPAFFHGNGLAQELSHSKHFYDRVYCGAAVTELQTIAHLIKLLEIGGKLIVPFRNSLTAYTRTAETAYSSEVLMACQFADLLPPKPDDRTDCLPCVIRPPSLADHCRNVIRESLRKKVMESYPVFMRSIVDTEGAFGYAYILLSLLVLVSPLSAT
;
A
#
# COMPACT_ATOMS: atom_id res chain seq x y z
N MET A 1 1.97 -15.11 -2.55
CA MET A 1 2.55 -13.96 -3.27
C MET A 1 2.26 -12.64 -2.56
N TYR A 2 1.02 -12.13 -2.51
CA TYR A 2 0.74 -10.85 -1.84
C TYR A 2 1.11 -10.79 -0.35
N ALA A 3 0.98 -11.90 0.39
CA ALA A 3 1.46 -11.96 1.78
C ALA A 3 2.95 -11.63 1.89
N THR A 4 3.79 -12.25 1.06
CA THR A 4 5.23 -11.96 0.98
C THR A 4 5.52 -10.54 0.50
N VAL A 5 4.71 -10.02 -0.43
CA VAL A 5 4.83 -8.62 -0.85
C VAL A 5 4.57 -7.69 0.34
N LEU A 6 3.48 -7.88 1.08
CA LEU A 6 3.14 -7.04 2.25
C LEU A 6 4.19 -7.13 3.35
N GLU A 7 4.69 -8.34 3.62
CA GLU A 7 5.77 -8.58 4.59
C GLU A 7 7.06 -7.85 4.19
N LYS A 8 7.50 -8.00 2.93
CA LYS A 8 8.76 -7.42 2.45
C LYS A 8 8.66 -5.93 2.14
N LEU A 9 7.46 -5.44 1.82
CA LEU A 9 7.19 -4.00 1.80
C LEU A 9 7.36 -3.39 3.19
N ASP A 10 7.16 -4.12 4.30
CA ASP A 10 7.46 -3.60 5.64
C ASP A 10 6.79 -2.22 5.84
N LEU A 11 5.46 -2.23 5.64
CA LEU A 11 4.59 -1.07 5.68
C LEU A 11 4.35 -0.66 7.14
N HIS A 12 4.53 0.63 7.44
CA HIS A 12 4.30 1.20 8.75
C HIS A 12 3.28 2.34 8.69
N PRO A 13 2.60 2.61 9.81
CA PRO A 13 1.80 3.82 10.02
C PRO A 13 2.44 5.09 9.45
N GLY A 14 1.70 5.80 8.61
CA GLY A 14 2.14 7.08 8.03
C GLY A 14 3.02 6.98 6.78
N HIS A 15 3.41 5.78 6.34
CA HIS A 15 4.13 5.63 5.08
C HIS A 15 3.32 6.16 3.89
N ALA A 16 4.05 6.71 2.91
CA ALA A 16 3.58 6.91 1.56
C ALA A 16 3.85 5.66 0.72
N PHE A 17 2.78 5.05 0.23
CA PHE A 17 2.78 3.83 -0.57
C PHE A 17 2.24 4.10 -1.97
N LEU A 18 2.97 3.61 -2.98
CA LEU A 18 2.55 3.59 -4.38
C LEU A 18 2.41 2.14 -4.87
N ASN A 19 1.27 1.83 -5.48
CA ASN A 19 0.98 0.56 -6.14
C ASN A 19 0.84 0.78 -7.66
N ILE A 20 1.85 0.38 -8.43
CA ILE A 20 1.87 0.45 -9.89
C ILE A 20 1.27 -0.83 -10.47
N GLY A 21 0.26 -0.70 -11.33
CA GLY A 21 -0.58 -1.82 -11.76
C GLY A 21 -1.51 -2.23 -10.62
N SER A 22 -2.25 -1.27 -10.07
CA SER A 22 -3.08 -1.51 -8.88
C SER A 22 -4.22 -2.51 -9.11
N GLY A 23 -4.58 -2.79 -10.36
CA GLY A 23 -5.55 -3.80 -10.74
C GLY A 23 -6.90 -3.60 -10.05
N THR A 24 -7.38 -4.65 -9.37
CA THR A 24 -8.66 -4.63 -8.64
C THR A 24 -8.65 -3.79 -7.37
N GLY A 25 -7.49 -3.24 -6.97
CA GLY A 25 -7.32 -2.44 -5.76
C GLY A 25 -7.15 -3.27 -4.47
N TRP A 26 -7.17 -4.60 -4.53
CA TRP A 26 -7.09 -5.47 -3.35
C TRP A 26 -5.85 -5.19 -2.48
N LEU A 27 -4.66 -5.14 -3.10
CA LEU A 27 -3.42 -4.89 -2.36
C LEU A 27 -3.39 -3.48 -1.76
N SER A 28 -3.87 -2.47 -2.51
CA SER A 28 -3.98 -1.10 -2.00
C SER A 28 -4.91 -1.03 -0.80
N THR A 29 -6.05 -1.73 -0.83
CA THR A 29 -6.99 -1.82 0.30
C THR A 29 -6.32 -2.44 1.54
N ALA A 30 -5.61 -3.55 1.38
CA ALA A 30 -4.88 -4.20 2.48
C ALA A 30 -3.76 -3.32 3.04
N ALA A 31 -2.94 -2.73 2.17
CA ALA A 31 -1.87 -1.80 2.55
C ALA A 31 -2.41 -0.60 3.33
N GLY A 32 -3.61 -0.13 2.99
CA GLY A 32 -4.28 0.98 3.69
C GLY A 32 -4.46 0.74 5.19
N PHE A 33 -4.68 -0.50 5.62
CA PHE A 33 -4.80 -0.83 7.05
C PHE A 33 -3.46 -0.86 7.77
N LEU A 34 -2.37 -1.16 7.05
CA LEU A 34 -1.02 -1.20 7.60
C LEU A 34 -0.42 0.20 7.75
N ILE A 35 -0.66 1.07 6.76
CA ILE A 35 -0.15 2.45 6.77
C ILE A 35 -1.14 3.44 7.43
N GLY A 36 -2.39 3.01 7.65
CA GLY A 36 -3.36 3.71 8.50
C GLY A 36 -2.97 3.56 9.97
N GLY A 37 -2.24 4.53 10.52
CA GLY A 37 -1.72 4.45 11.89
C GLY A 37 -2.78 4.62 12.97
N PHE A 38 -2.66 3.93 14.11
CA PHE A 38 -3.47 4.18 15.31
C PHE A 38 -3.29 5.60 15.87
N CYS A 39 -2.09 6.18 15.74
CA CYS A 39 -1.71 7.49 16.28
C CYS A 39 -1.65 8.58 15.19
N GLY A 40 -2.78 8.98 14.63
CA GLY A 40 -2.90 10.22 13.83
C GLY A 40 -2.17 10.32 12.47
N GLY A 41 -1.35 9.34 12.06
CA GLY A 41 -0.63 9.35 10.79
C GLY A 41 -1.55 9.08 9.59
N SER A 42 -1.78 10.09 8.73
CA SER A 42 -2.41 9.91 7.43
C SER A 42 -1.39 9.31 6.45
N GLY A 43 -1.31 7.98 6.39
CA GLY A 43 -0.57 7.33 5.32
C GLY A 43 -1.09 7.76 3.94
N VAL A 44 -0.20 7.80 2.94
CA VAL A 44 -0.58 8.08 1.55
C VAL A 44 -0.67 6.75 0.82
N ASN A 45 -1.78 6.52 0.11
CA ASN A 45 -2.06 5.24 -0.55
C ASN A 45 -2.49 5.49 -1.99
N HIS A 46 -1.53 5.49 -2.91
CA HIS A 46 -1.79 5.74 -4.33
C HIS A 46 -1.72 4.45 -5.13
N GLY A 47 -2.68 4.25 -6.02
CA GLY A 47 -2.67 3.20 -7.03
C GLY A 47 -2.73 3.81 -8.42
N VAL A 48 -1.86 3.35 -9.33
CA VAL A 48 -1.94 3.71 -10.75
C VAL A 48 -2.21 2.46 -11.58
N GLU A 49 -3.14 2.55 -12.52
CA GLU A 49 -3.56 1.45 -13.38
C GLU A 49 -3.85 1.99 -14.79
N ILE A 50 -3.43 1.23 -15.81
CA ILE A 50 -3.54 1.62 -17.22
C ILE A 50 -4.89 1.23 -17.83
N HIS A 51 -5.59 0.27 -17.22
CA HIS A 51 -6.87 -0.20 -17.70
C HIS A 51 -8.03 0.49 -16.97
N GLU A 52 -8.74 1.38 -17.68
CA GLU A 52 -9.87 2.16 -17.14
C GLU A 52 -10.97 1.30 -16.51
N ASN A 53 -11.27 0.13 -17.08
CA ASN A 53 -12.25 -0.80 -16.52
C ASN A 53 -11.82 -1.36 -15.15
N LEU A 54 -10.52 -1.53 -14.90
CA LEU A 54 -10.00 -1.95 -13.60
C LEU A 54 -10.01 -0.82 -12.58
N ILE A 55 -9.70 0.42 -12.99
CA ILE A 55 -9.88 1.61 -12.14
C ILE A 55 -11.32 1.70 -11.65
N LYS A 56 -12.29 1.65 -12.58
CA LYS A 56 -13.71 1.70 -12.24
C LYS A 56 -14.10 0.58 -11.28
N PHE A 57 -13.66 -0.65 -11.55
CA PHE A 57 -13.90 -1.77 -10.65
C PHE A 57 -13.33 -1.53 -9.25
N ALA A 58 -12.08 -1.04 -9.14
CA ALA A 58 -11.43 -0.77 -7.87
C ALA A 58 -12.15 0.36 -7.10
N GLU A 59 -12.61 1.40 -7.78
CA GLU A 59 -13.40 2.48 -7.19
C GLU A 59 -14.77 2.00 -6.70
N ASP A 60 -15.47 1.16 -7.47
CA ASP A 60 -16.74 0.56 -7.05
C ASP A 60 -16.55 -0.31 -5.79
N ARG A 61 -15.51 -1.16 -5.76
CA ARG A 61 -15.16 -1.96 -4.58
C ARG A 61 -14.79 -1.08 -3.39
N LEU A 62 -14.07 0.03 -3.62
CA LEU A 62 -13.70 0.99 -2.59
C LEU A 62 -14.93 1.68 -1.98
N ALA A 63 -15.89 2.07 -2.82
CA ALA A 63 -17.14 2.69 -2.37
C ALA A 63 -17.93 1.75 -1.44
N GLU A 64 -18.01 0.47 -1.77
CA GLU A 64 -18.61 -0.55 -0.88
C GLU A 64 -17.78 -0.75 0.40
N THR A 65 -16.46 -0.83 0.28
CA THR A 65 -15.54 -1.08 1.40
C THR A 65 -15.61 0.02 2.46
N ILE A 66 -15.74 1.29 2.06
CA ILE A 66 -15.85 2.43 3.00
C ILE A 66 -17.08 2.33 3.91
N LEU A 67 -18.14 1.66 3.44
CA LEU A 67 -19.39 1.49 4.19
C LEU A 67 -19.33 0.34 5.20
N LEU A 68 -18.29 -0.49 5.15
CA LEU A 68 -18.11 -1.61 6.05
C LEU A 68 -17.79 -1.11 7.49
N PRO A 69 -18.51 -1.58 8.53
CA PRO A 69 -18.25 -1.21 9.93
C PRO A 69 -16.79 -1.38 10.35
N GLU A 70 -16.12 -2.36 9.79
CA GLU A 70 -14.72 -2.72 9.97
C GLU A 70 -13.77 -1.57 9.64
N VAL A 71 -14.02 -0.87 8.53
CA VAL A 71 -13.25 0.31 8.13
C VAL A 71 -13.46 1.46 9.11
N SER A 72 -14.63 1.55 9.73
CA SER A 72 -14.90 2.55 10.76
C SER A 72 -14.20 2.23 12.09
N ALA A 73 -13.97 0.95 12.40
CA ALA A 73 -13.30 0.52 13.64
C ALA A 73 -11.79 0.84 13.65
N PHE A 74 -11.12 0.77 12.50
CA PHE A 74 -9.66 0.96 12.41
C PHE A 74 -9.26 2.25 11.67
N ASN A 75 -8.04 2.73 11.89
CA ASN A 75 -7.48 3.74 11.00
C ASN A 75 -7.14 3.08 9.67
N TRP A 76 -7.54 3.73 8.59
CA TRP A 76 -7.39 3.19 7.26
C TRP A 76 -6.99 4.32 6.31
N ALA A 77 -5.81 4.18 5.71
CA ALA A 77 -5.37 5.07 4.64
C ALA A 77 -6.10 4.67 3.36
N LYS A 78 -7.25 5.30 3.13
CA LYS A 78 -8.11 5.08 1.97
C LYS A 78 -7.27 5.14 0.68
N PRO A 79 -7.29 4.09 -0.16
CA PRO A 79 -6.67 4.14 -1.48
C PRO A 79 -7.25 5.27 -2.34
N ALA A 80 -6.40 5.89 -3.15
CA ALA A 80 -6.77 6.73 -4.28
C ALA A 80 -6.22 6.12 -5.57
N PHE A 81 -7.08 5.93 -6.57
CA PHE A 81 -6.74 5.28 -7.82
C PHE A 81 -6.65 6.30 -8.95
N PHE A 82 -5.66 6.16 -9.82
CA PHE A 82 -5.38 7.07 -10.92
C PHE A 82 -5.21 6.30 -12.22
N HIS A 83 -5.94 6.70 -13.25
CA HIS A 83 -5.79 6.13 -14.58
C HIS A 83 -4.53 6.71 -15.26
N GLY A 84 -3.61 5.84 -15.66
CA GLY A 84 -2.39 6.24 -16.37
C GLY A 84 -1.33 5.15 -16.44
N ASN A 85 -0.24 5.45 -17.14
CA ASN A 85 0.92 4.57 -17.21
C ASN A 85 1.90 4.90 -16.07
N GLY A 86 2.18 3.93 -15.21
CA GLY A 86 3.06 4.11 -14.04
C GLY A 86 4.52 4.42 -14.37
N LEU A 87 4.96 4.28 -15.62
CA LEU A 87 6.30 4.66 -16.10
C LEU A 87 6.33 6.03 -16.81
N ALA A 88 5.18 6.63 -17.12
CA ALA A 88 5.11 7.89 -17.87
C ALA A 88 5.30 9.12 -16.97
N GLN A 89 5.32 8.95 -15.65
CA GLN A 89 5.34 10.06 -14.71
C GLN A 89 6.65 10.86 -14.81
N GLU A 90 6.53 12.18 -15.00
CA GLU A 90 7.69 13.06 -14.96
C GLU A 90 8.22 13.24 -13.54
N LEU A 91 9.52 12.97 -13.37
CA LEU A 91 10.23 13.11 -12.08
C LEU A 91 10.85 14.50 -11.88
N SER A 92 10.83 15.34 -12.92
CA SER A 92 11.53 16.63 -13.06
C SER A 92 11.18 17.67 -11.98
N HIS A 93 10.04 17.51 -11.31
CA HIS A 93 9.56 18.41 -10.25
C HIS A 93 9.43 17.76 -8.87
N SER A 94 9.97 16.55 -8.68
CA SER A 94 9.70 15.74 -7.49
C SER A 94 10.32 16.31 -6.20
N LYS A 95 9.49 16.96 -5.37
CA LYS A 95 9.65 17.00 -3.90
C LYS A 95 8.98 15.78 -3.22
N HIS A 96 8.68 14.74 -4.00
CA HIS A 96 7.71 13.71 -3.66
C HIS A 96 8.32 12.35 -3.89
N PHE A 97 8.69 11.70 -2.79
CA PHE A 97 9.10 10.31 -2.84
C PHE A 97 8.23 9.46 -1.92
N TYR A 98 8.04 8.21 -2.34
CA TYR A 98 7.31 7.21 -1.59
C TYR A 98 8.25 6.48 -0.64
N ASP A 99 7.75 6.10 0.53
CA ASP A 99 8.49 5.22 1.43
C ASP A 99 8.51 3.80 0.86
N ARG A 100 7.43 3.41 0.17
CA ARG A 100 7.23 2.05 -0.35
C ARG A 100 6.60 2.09 -1.74
N VAL A 101 7.13 1.30 -2.67
CA VAL A 101 6.56 1.11 -4.01
C VAL A 101 6.38 -0.38 -4.25
N TYR A 102 5.23 -0.78 -4.78
CA TYR A 102 5.04 -2.10 -5.36
C TYR A 102 4.70 -1.93 -6.84
N CYS A 103 5.28 -2.78 -7.69
CA CYS A 103 4.93 -2.87 -9.10
C CYS A 103 4.35 -4.27 -9.37
N GLY A 104 3.05 -4.33 -9.64
CA GLY A 104 2.30 -5.56 -9.93
C GLY A 104 2.43 -6.06 -11.36
N ALA A 105 3.44 -5.62 -12.09
CA ALA A 105 3.73 -6.04 -13.46
C ALA A 105 5.23 -6.32 -13.64
N ALA A 106 5.55 -7.22 -14.56
CA ALA A 106 6.90 -7.73 -14.76
C ALA A 106 7.80 -6.71 -15.49
N VAL A 107 9.03 -6.61 -15.03
CA VAL A 107 10.06 -5.76 -15.60
C VAL A 107 11.24 -6.60 -16.07
N THR A 108 11.76 -6.30 -17.26
CA THR A 108 12.89 -7.01 -17.87
C THR A 108 14.16 -6.16 -17.95
N GLU A 109 13.99 -4.85 -18.06
CA GLU A 109 15.06 -3.86 -18.24
C GLU A 109 15.53 -3.25 -16.91
N LEU A 110 16.84 -3.14 -16.74
CA LEU A 110 17.43 -2.56 -15.52
C LEU A 110 17.20 -1.05 -15.44
N GLN A 111 17.11 -0.38 -16.59
CA GLN A 111 16.80 1.04 -16.68
C GLN A 111 15.42 1.36 -16.09
N THR A 112 14.43 0.51 -16.35
CA THR A 112 13.09 0.61 -15.77
C THR A 112 13.13 0.43 -14.25
N ILE A 113 13.90 -0.52 -13.73
CA ILE A 113 14.12 -0.67 -12.28
C ILE A 113 14.74 0.60 -11.70
N ALA A 114 15.80 1.13 -12.32
CA ALA A 114 16.45 2.35 -11.87
C ALA A 114 15.49 3.57 -11.92
N HIS A 115 14.58 3.63 -12.88
CA HIS A 115 13.53 4.64 -12.94
C HIS A 115 12.54 4.50 -11.78
N LEU A 116 12.04 3.30 -11.51
CA LEU A 116 11.13 3.04 -10.38
C LEU A 116 11.77 3.33 -9.03
N ILE A 117 13.06 3.05 -8.85
CA ILE A 117 13.79 3.36 -7.61
C ILE A 117 13.86 4.88 -7.36
N LYS A 118 13.86 5.72 -8.41
CA LYS A 118 13.84 7.18 -8.24
C LYS A 118 12.54 7.72 -7.64
N LEU A 119 11.46 6.93 -7.65
CA LEU A 119 10.20 7.26 -6.96
C LEU A 119 10.30 7.09 -5.43
N LEU A 120 11.34 6.43 -4.91
CA LEU A 120 11.51 6.14 -3.49
C LEU A 120 12.32 7.21 -2.75
N GLU A 121 12.00 7.46 -1.48
CA GLU A 121 12.92 8.18 -0.57
C GLU A 121 14.19 7.34 -0.38
N ILE A 122 15.29 7.95 0.08
CA ILE A 122 16.43 7.16 0.59
C ILE A 122 15.95 6.33 1.80
N GLY A 123 16.24 5.03 1.79
CA GLY A 123 15.70 4.05 2.74
C GLY A 123 14.37 3.42 2.29
N GLY A 124 13.77 3.90 1.21
CA GLY A 124 12.54 3.34 0.66
C GLY A 124 12.74 1.96 0.01
N LYS A 125 11.65 1.18 -0.07
CA LYS A 125 11.65 -0.18 -0.63
C LYS A 125 10.75 -0.30 -1.86
N LEU A 126 11.27 -0.95 -2.90
CA LEU A 126 10.54 -1.34 -4.11
C LEU A 126 10.42 -2.86 -4.15
N ILE A 127 9.21 -3.39 -4.27
CA ILE A 127 8.98 -4.80 -4.59
C ILE A 127 8.45 -4.91 -6.01
N VAL A 128 9.14 -5.66 -6.88
CA VAL A 128 8.81 -5.76 -8.31
C VAL A 128 9.21 -7.13 -8.87
N PRO A 129 8.40 -7.74 -9.75
CA PRO A 129 8.81 -8.89 -10.53
C PRO A 129 9.87 -8.47 -11.56
N PHE A 130 11.09 -8.98 -11.42
CA PHE A 130 12.20 -8.74 -12.34
C PHE A 130 12.71 -10.06 -12.91
N ARG A 131 12.67 -10.22 -14.24
CA ARG A 131 13.19 -11.41 -14.96
C ARG A 131 12.81 -12.74 -14.29
N ASN A 132 11.51 -12.93 -14.04
CA ASN A 132 10.88 -14.14 -13.47
C ASN A 132 11.04 -14.34 -11.96
N SER A 133 11.61 -13.36 -11.24
CA SER A 133 11.68 -13.40 -9.79
C SER A 133 11.15 -12.13 -9.15
N LEU A 134 10.35 -12.28 -8.10
CA LEU A 134 9.96 -11.17 -7.25
C LEU A 134 11.20 -10.71 -6.50
N THR A 135 11.57 -9.44 -6.66
CA THR A 135 12.81 -8.87 -6.13
C THR A 135 12.48 -7.65 -5.30
N ALA A 136 13.10 -7.56 -4.12
CA ALA A 136 13.10 -6.38 -3.27
C ALA A 136 14.31 -5.52 -3.59
N TYR A 137 14.11 -4.23 -3.78
CA TYR A 137 15.16 -3.23 -3.89
C TYR A 137 15.02 -2.22 -2.75
N THR A 138 16.14 -1.81 -2.16
CA THR A 138 16.16 -0.72 -1.16
C THR A 138 17.04 0.40 -1.69
N ARG A 139 16.50 1.62 -1.77
CA ARG A 139 17.27 2.80 -2.16
C ARG A 139 18.22 3.18 -1.03
N THR A 140 19.52 3.11 -1.22
CA THR A 140 20.52 3.35 -0.16
C THR A 140 21.18 4.72 -0.28
N ALA A 141 21.19 5.31 -1.47
CA ALA A 141 21.64 6.68 -1.72
C ALA A 141 20.92 7.28 -2.93
N GLU A 142 21.31 8.49 -3.33
CA GLU A 142 20.73 9.15 -4.50
C GLU A 142 20.84 8.32 -5.78
N THR A 143 21.99 7.65 -5.97
CA THR A 143 22.33 6.84 -7.16
C THR A 143 22.65 5.38 -6.85
N ALA A 144 22.40 4.91 -5.62
CA ALA A 144 22.72 3.56 -5.18
C ALA A 144 21.52 2.84 -4.55
N TYR A 145 21.50 1.53 -4.72
CA TYR A 145 20.48 0.64 -4.15
C TYR A 145 21.07 -0.74 -3.87
N SER A 146 20.43 -1.48 -2.95
CA SER A 146 20.65 -2.91 -2.73
C SER A 146 19.47 -3.72 -3.26
N SER A 147 19.66 -5.01 -3.49
CA SER A 147 18.61 -5.91 -3.98
C SER A 147 18.65 -7.29 -3.32
N GLU A 148 17.49 -7.89 -3.12
CA GLU A 148 17.28 -9.25 -2.60
C GLU A 148 16.23 -9.97 -3.45
N VAL A 149 16.55 -11.14 -3.98
CA VAL A 149 15.59 -12.00 -4.68
C VAL A 149 14.74 -12.74 -3.65
N LEU A 150 13.41 -12.64 -3.77
CA LEU A 150 12.47 -13.18 -2.78
C LEU A 150 11.94 -14.55 -3.18
N MET A 151 11.43 -14.68 -4.41
CA MET A 151 10.84 -15.93 -4.92
C MET A 151 10.67 -15.89 -6.45
N ALA A 152 10.56 -17.06 -7.08
CA ALA A 152 10.13 -17.14 -8.46
C ALA A 152 8.65 -16.70 -8.61
N CYS A 153 8.33 -16.00 -9.69
CA CYS A 153 6.96 -15.59 -10.00
C CYS A 153 6.76 -15.32 -11.50
N GLN A 154 5.49 -15.29 -11.92
CA GLN A 154 5.10 -14.87 -13.26
C GLN A 154 4.02 -13.79 -13.15
N PHE A 155 4.18 -12.75 -13.97
CA PHE A 155 3.31 -11.59 -14.05
C PHE A 155 3.19 -11.16 -15.51
N ALA A 156 2.12 -10.43 -15.84
CA ALA A 156 2.04 -9.73 -17.12
C ALA A 156 3.09 -8.61 -17.18
N ASP A 157 3.60 -8.32 -18.37
CA ASP A 157 4.64 -7.32 -18.57
C ASP A 157 4.15 -5.90 -18.25
N LEU A 158 5.04 -5.09 -17.69
CA LEU A 158 4.82 -3.67 -17.51
C LEU A 158 4.90 -2.97 -18.87
N LEU A 159 3.80 -2.33 -19.27
CA LEU A 159 3.71 -1.71 -20.58
C LEU A 159 4.54 -0.41 -20.64
N PRO A 160 5.36 -0.22 -21.69
CA PRO A 160 6.14 1.01 -21.84
C PRO A 160 5.22 2.22 -22.08
N PRO A 161 5.65 3.44 -21.70
CA PRO A 161 4.93 4.67 -22.01
C PRO A 161 4.71 4.86 -23.51
N LYS A 162 3.53 5.35 -23.87
CA LYS A 162 3.16 5.82 -25.21
C LYS A 162 3.28 7.34 -25.28
N PRO A 163 3.43 7.94 -26.49
CA PRO A 163 3.50 9.40 -26.64
C PRO A 163 2.30 10.17 -26.07
N ASP A 164 1.12 9.56 -26.09
CA ASP A 164 -0.12 10.17 -25.60
C ASP A 164 -0.40 9.87 -24.11
N ASP A 165 0.49 9.12 -23.43
CA ASP A 165 0.33 8.84 -22.01
C ASP A 165 0.53 10.12 -21.19
N ARG A 166 -0.35 10.32 -20.21
CA ARG A 166 -0.24 11.44 -19.28
C ARG A 166 1.00 11.31 -18.40
N THR A 167 1.76 12.40 -18.29
CA THR A 167 2.98 12.47 -17.46
C THR A 167 2.73 12.99 -16.04
N ASP A 168 1.48 13.35 -15.73
CA ASP A 168 1.05 14.00 -14.49
C ASP A 168 -0.06 13.23 -13.75
N CYS A 169 -0.21 11.93 -14.04
CA CYS A 169 -1.32 11.13 -13.52
C CYS A 169 -1.28 10.93 -11.99
N LEU A 170 -0.07 10.88 -11.41
CA LEU A 170 0.11 10.74 -9.96
C LEU A 170 0.14 12.12 -9.29
N PRO A 171 -0.67 12.34 -8.24
CA PRO A 171 -0.62 13.59 -7.50
C PRO A 171 0.62 13.67 -6.62
N CYS A 172 0.95 14.89 -6.20
CA CYS A 172 2.00 15.14 -5.22
C CYS A 172 1.73 14.40 -3.89
N VAL A 173 2.76 13.78 -3.33
CA VAL A 173 2.71 13.24 -1.97
C VAL A 173 2.72 14.42 -0.99
N ILE A 174 1.58 14.67 -0.35
CA ILE A 174 1.40 15.78 0.61
C ILE A 174 1.81 15.30 2.01
N ARG A 175 2.88 15.89 2.55
CA ARG A 175 3.35 15.68 3.94
C ARG A 175 3.85 17.01 4.52
N PRO A 176 3.46 17.42 5.74
CA PRO A 176 2.49 16.79 6.64
C PRO A 176 1.04 16.92 6.13
N PRO A 177 0.08 16.15 6.69
CA PRO A 177 -1.35 16.34 6.39
C PRO A 177 -1.86 17.75 6.69
N SER A 178 -3.02 18.09 6.13
CA SER A 178 -3.69 19.34 6.46
C SER A 178 -4.10 19.37 7.95
N LEU A 179 -4.24 20.58 8.52
CA LEU A 179 -4.77 20.74 9.88
C LEU A 179 -6.16 20.08 10.03
N ALA A 180 -6.99 20.17 8.99
CA ALA A 180 -8.31 19.54 8.99
C ALA A 180 -8.22 18.01 9.08
N ASP A 181 -7.29 17.39 8.35
CA ASP A 181 -7.06 15.93 8.43
C ASP A 181 -6.49 15.54 9.79
N HIS A 182 -5.58 16.34 10.33
CA HIS A 182 -5.03 16.10 11.66
C HIS A 182 -6.11 16.18 12.74
N CYS A 183 -6.93 17.24 12.73
CA CYS A 183 -8.07 17.39 13.63
C CYS A 183 -9.06 16.23 13.49
N ARG A 184 -9.41 15.83 12.26
CA ARG A 184 -10.28 14.68 11.98
C ARG A 184 -9.73 13.41 12.61
N ASN A 185 -8.43 13.15 12.45
CA ASN A 185 -7.78 11.97 13.01
C ASN A 185 -7.82 11.98 14.54
N VAL A 186 -7.46 13.10 15.17
CA VAL A 186 -7.50 13.25 16.65
C VAL A 186 -8.91 13.06 17.20
N ILE A 187 -9.93 13.62 16.56
CA ILE A 187 -11.33 13.44 16.97
C ILE A 187 -11.74 11.97 16.85
N ARG A 188 -11.45 11.32 15.70
CA ARG A 188 -11.79 9.91 15.48
C ARG A 188 -11.10 8.99 16.47
N GLU A 189 -9.82 9.22 16.72
CA GLU A 189 -9.03 8.45 17.69
C GLU A 189 -9.60 8.60 19.11
N SER A 190 -9.93 9.83 19.52
CA SER A 190 -10.53 10.11 20.82
C SER A 190 -11.89 9.43 21.01
N LEU A 191 -12.74 9.46 19.97
CA LEU A 191 -14.05 8.79 19.98
C LEU A 191 -13.88 7.28 20.04
N ARG A 192 -13.02 6.71 19.19
CA ARG A 192 -12.76 5.27 19.18
C ARG A 192 -12.21 4.78 20.50
N LYS A 193 -11.25 5.48 21.10
CA LYS A 193 -10.68 5.12 22.41
C LYS A 193 -11.78 4.94 23.45
N LYS A 194 -12.72 5.89 23.54
CA LYS A 194 -13.87 5.80 24.45
C LYS A 194 -14.83 4.67 24.12
N VAL A 195 -15.12 4.44 22.84
CA VAL A 195 -16.00 3.34 22.42
C VAL A 195 -15.35 1.99 22.74
N MET A 196 -14.04 1.86 22.54
CA MET A 196 -13.26 0.64 22.78
C MET A 196 -13.17 0.26 24.26
N GLU A 197 -13.33 1.21 25.18
CA GLU A 197 -13.47 0.94 26.62
C GLU A 197 -14.72 0.11 26.93
N SER A 198 -15.82 0.34 26.19
CA SER A 198 -17.10 -0.36 26.38
C SER A 198 -17.32 -1.52 25.39
N TYR A 199 -16.77 -1.41 24.18
CA TYR A 199 -16.96 -2.33 23.06
C TYR A 199 -15.62 -2.61 22.39
N PRO A 200 -14.81 -3.52 22.96
CA PRO A 200 -13.49 -3.80 22.42
C PRO A 200 -13.59 -4.51 21.07
N VAL A 201 -12.93 -3.95 20.06
CA VAL A 201 -12.80 -4.52 18.71
C VAL A 201 -11.34 -4.90 18.47
N PHE A 202 -11.10 -6.14 18.06
CA PHE A 202 -9.74 -6.63 17.79
C PHE A 202 -9.63 -7.09 16.34
N MET A 203 -8.49 -6.77 15.72
CA MET A 203 -8.10 -7.45 14.49
C MET A 203 -7.53 -8.82 14.89
N ARG A 204 -8.16 -9.90 14.42
CA ARG A 204 -7.72 -11.25 14.78
C ARG A 204 -6.34 -11.52 14.15
N SER A 205 -5.33 -11.70 14.99
CA SER A 205 -4.05 -12.28 14.56
C SER A 205 -4.21 -13.81 14.57
N ILE A 206 -4.16 -14.44 13.39
CA ILE A 206 -4.09 -15.89 13.30
C ILE A 206 -2.60 -16.24 13.37
N VAL A 207 -2.11 -16.43 14.60
CA VAL A 207 -0.80 -17.06 14.82
C VAL A 207 -1.11 -18.51 15.15
N ASP A 208 -0.77 -19.44 14.26
CA ASP A 208 -0.85 -20.87 14.58
C ASP A 208 0.13 -21.16 15.72
N THR A 209 -0.39 -21.26 16.94
CA THR A 209 0.34 -21.79 18.09
C THR A 209 0.26 -23.30 18.06
N GLU A 210 0.92 -23.95 17.10
CA GLU A 210 1.28 -25.37 17.19
C GLU A 210 2.24 -25.75 16.05
N GLY A 211 3.48 -26.13 16.41
CA GLY A 211 4.36 -26.90 15.54
C GLY A 211 5.62 -26.19 15.04
N ALA A 212 6.76 -26.69 15.52
CA ALA A 212 8.14 -26.36 15.15
C ALA A 212 8.39 -26.03 13.66
N PHE A 213 9.27 -25.05 13.45
CA PHE A 213 9.80 -24.53 12.17
C PHE A 213 8.77 -23.82 11.27
N GLY A 214 8.53 -22.53 11.50
CA GLY A 214 7.56 -21.77 10.69
C GLY A 214 7.96 -20.32 10.50
N TYR A 215 8.32 -19.95 9.27
CA TYR A 215 8.41 -18.57 8.81
C TYR A 215 7.05 -17.88 9.04
N ALA A 216 7.09 -16.65 9.56
CA ALA A 216 5.92 -15.92 10.04
C ALA A 216 4.88 -15.67 8.94
N TYR A 217 3.80 -16.44 8.95
CA TYR A 217 2.64 -16.20 8.10
C TYR A 217 1.75 -15.12 8.72
N ILE A 218 1.89 -13.88 8.26
CA ILE A 218 0.87 -12.84 8.47
C ILE A 218 -0.19 -13.01 7.37
N LEU A 219 -1.14 -13.91 7.61
CA LEU A 219 -2.40 -13.93 6.85
C LEU A 219 -3.33 -12.90 7.49
N LEU A 220 -3.39 -11.70 6.90
CA LEU A 220 -4.45 -10.72 7.17
C LEU A 220 -5.78 -11.25 6.59
N SER A 221 -6.39 -12.21 7.28
CA SER A 221 -7.83 -12.40 7.22
C SER A 221 -8.43 -11.29 8.09
N LEU A 222 -8.76 -10.15 7.50
CA LEU A 222 -9.51 -9.06 8.15
C LEU A 222 -10.95 -9.55 8.45
N LEU A 223 -11.08 -10.47 9.40
CA LEU A 223 -12.35 -10.82 10.03
C LEU A 223 -12.41 -10.01 11.33
N VAL A 224 -13.06 -8.85 11.26
CA VAL A 224 -13.38 -8.06 12.46
C VAL A 224 -14.54 -8.77 13.15
N LEU A 225 -14.28 -9.36 14.31
CA LEU A 225 -15.34 -9.90 15.16
C LEU A 225 -15.69 -8.83 16.19
N VAL A 226 -16.91 -8.30 16.11
CA VAL A 226 -17.53 -7.59 17.23
C VAL A 226 -18.12 -8.68 18.14
N SER A 227 -17.51 -8.92 19.29
CA SER A 227 -18.10 -9.80 20.30
C SER A 227 -18.99 -8.97 21.22
N PRO A 228 -20.28 -9.29 21.39
CA PRO A 228 -21.05 -8.72 22.48
C PRO A 228 -20.51 -9.30 23.79
N LEU A 229 -20.00 -8.45 24.67
CA LEU A 229 -19.67 -8.83 26.05
C LEU A 229 -20.88 -9.54 26.66
N SER A 230 -20.71 -10.83 26.95
CA SER A 230 -21.61 -11.56 27.82
C SER A 230 -21.56 -10.89 29.19
N ALA A 231 -22.65 -10.23 29.57
CA ALA A 231 -22.85 -9.71 30.91
C ALA A 231 -22.84 -10.89 31.90
N THR A 232 -21.90 -10.86 32.84
CA THR A 232 -21.98 -11.55 34.13
C THR A 232 -22.08 -10.50 35.20
#